data_AF-A0A7X5Y2S9-F1
#
_entry.id   AF-A0A7X5Y2S9-F1
#
_cell.length_a   1.000
_cell.length_b   1.000
_cell.length_c   1.000
_cell.angle_alpha   90.00
_cell.angle_beta   90.00
_cell.angle_gamma   90.00
#
_symmetry.space_group_name_H-M   'P 1'
#
loop_
_entity.id
_entity.type
_entity.pdbx_description
1 polymer ?
#
loop_
_entity_poly.entity_id
_entity_poly.type
_entity_poly.pdbx_seq_one_letter_code
_entity_poly.pdbx_strand_id
1 'polypeptide(L)'
;MVDGVRNYICGKVRRERIDTSFRVHPIKDYGAIEEGEHRFCELATGRCEGIAKFVMVWAKQDGAWRITTVLSYGHRAATPDEQRGVAGK
;
A
#
# COMPACT_ATOMS: atom_id res chain seq x y z
N MET A 1 19.77 1.32 2.58
CA MET A 1 18.29 1.36 2.49
C MET A 1 17.67 -0.03 2.38
N VAL A 2 18.16 -0.91 1.50
CA VAL A 2 17.60 -2.27 1.32
C VAL A 2 17.77 -3.16 2.56
N ASP A 3 18.87 -3.04 3.31
CA ASP A 3 19.10 -3.90 4.48
C ASP A 3 18.09 -3.65 5.60
N GLY A 4 17.62 -2.41 5.79
CA GLY A 4 16.53 -2.13 6.73
C GLY A 4 15.24 -2.85 6.33
N VAL A 5 14.92 -2.89 5.03
CA VAL A 5 13.74 -3.63 4.54
C VAL A 5 13.91 -5.12 4.79
N ARG A 6 15.08 -5.71 4.51
CA ARG A 6 15.34 -7.13 4.79
C ARG A 6 15.25 -7.45 6.28
N ASN A 7 15.87 -6.63 7.11
CA ASN A 7 15.98 -6.89 8.54
C ASN A 7 14.66 -6.68 9.27
N TYR A 8 13.84 -5.72 8.85
CA TYR A 8 12.66 -5.31 9.62
C TYR A 8 11.31 -5.53 8.92
N ILE A 9 11.27 -5.68 7.59
CA ILE A 9 10.02 -5.75 6.82
C ILE A 9 9.79 -7.13 6.22
N CYS A 10 10.77 -7.68 5.49
CA CYS A 10 10.64 -8.97 4.80
C CYS A 10 10.28 -10.09 5.79
N GLY A 11 9.13 -10.75 5.55
CA GLY A 11 8.62 -11.83 6.40
C GLY A 11 8.16 -11.41 7.79
N LYS A 12 8.09 -10.10 8.09
CA LYS A 12 7.70 -9.55 9.40
C LYS A 12 6.47 -8.66 9.35
N VAL A 13 6.25 -7.97 8.22
CA VAL A 13 5.15 -7.03 8.04
C VAL A 13 4.33 -7.40 6.81
N ARG A 14 3.00 -7.43 6.96
CA ARG A 14 2.03 -7.51 5.87
C ARG A 14 1.58 -6.10 5.50
N ARG A 15 1.59 -5.79 4.21
CA ARG A 15 1.00 -4.56 3.66
C ARG A 15 -0.37 -4.88 3.10
N GLU A 16 -1.38 -4.17 3.56
CA GLU A 16 -2.76 -4.31 3.12
C GLU A 16 -3.26 -2.98 2.56
N ARG A 17 -4.07 -3.04 1.51
CA ARG A 17 -4.79 -1.86 1.01
C ARG A 17 -6.03 -1.62 1.87
N ILE A 18 -6.30 -0.37 2.21
CA ILE A 18 -7.58 0.02 2.84
C ILE A 18 -8.62 0.22 1.73
N ASP A 19 -9.55 -0.73 1.60
CA ASP A 19 -10.47 -0.80 0.45
C ASP A 19 -11.31 0.47 0.23
N THR A 20 -11.75 1.14 1.30
CA THR A 20 -12.55 2.38 1.20
C THR A 20 -11.78 3.57 0.61
N SER A 21 -10.45 3.55 0.73
CA SER A 21 -9.55 4.59 0.20
C SER A 21 -9.19 4.36 -1.28
N PHE A 22 -9.43 3.16 -1.81
CA PHE A 22 -8.95 2.77 -3.13
C PHE A 22 -9.64 3.56 -4.25
N ARG A 23 -8.85 4.05 -5.19
CA ARG A 23 -9.31 4.71 -6.41
C ARG A 23 -8.45 4.31 -7.59
N VAL A 24 -9.08 4.23 -8.76
CA VAL A 24 -8.40 4.03 -10.05
C VAL A 24 -8.92 5.05 -11.04
N HIS A 25 -8.00 5.75 -11.70
CA HIS A 25 -8.31 6.79 -12.67
C HIS A 25 -7.64 6.47 -14.01
N PRO A 26 -8.36 6.50 -15.14
CA PRO A 26 -7.73 6.27 -16.44
C PRO A 26 -6.85 7.45 -16.85
N ILE A 27 -5.71 7.16 -17.47
CA ILE A 27 -4.90 8.11 -18.22
C ILE A 27 -5.13 7.83 -19.70
N LYS A 28 -5.76 8.77 -20.39
CA LYS A 28 -6.08 8.64 -21.82
C LYS A 28 -4.83 8.26 -22.63
N ASP A 29 -4.99 7.24 -23.46
CA ASP A 29 -4.00 6.72 -24.41
C ASP A 29 -2.66 6.24 -23.78
N TYR A 30 -2.63 6.00 -22.46
CA TYR A 30 -1.42 5.56 -21.74
C TYR A 30 -1.67 4.41 -20.76
N GLY A 31 -2.63 4.56 -19.85
CA GLY A 31 -2.86 3.57 -18.79
C GLY A 31 -3.74 4.05 -17.66
N ALA A 32 -3.30 3.90 -16.40
CA ALA A 32 -4.11 4.24 -15.22
C ALA A 32 -3.25 4.70 -14.03
N ILE A 33 -3.85 5.53 -13.17
CA ILE A 33 -3.37 5.84 -11.83
C ILE A 33 -4.16 4.99 -10.84
N GLU A 34 -3.44 4.31 -9.96
CA GLU A 34 -3.98 3.59 -8.82
C GLU A 34 -3.53 4.31 -7.54
N GLU A 35 -4.46 4.68 -6.67
CA GLU A 35 -4.14 5.37 -5.42
C GLU A 35 -4.98 4.90 -4.25
N GLY A 36 -4.51 5.21 -3.04
CA GLY A 36 -5.18 4.92 -1.79
C GLY A 36 -4.23 4.93 -0.61
N GLU A 37 -4.63 4.25 0.46
CA GLU A 37 -3.83 4.07 1.66
C GLU A 37 -3.51 2.59 1.88
N HIS A 38 -2.27 2.35 2.29
CA HIS A 38 -1.81 1.08 2.81
C HIS A 38 -1.78 1.11 4.34
N ARG A 39 -2.12 -0.01 4.93
CA ARG A 39 -1.90 -0.34 6.34
C ARG A 39 -0.81 -1.41 6.46
N PHE A 40 0.05 -1.26 7.46
CA PHE A 40 1.18 -2.15 7.72
C PHE A 40 0.97 -2.87 9.05
N CYS A 41 0.88 -4.20 8.98
CA CYS A 41 0.58 -5.06 10.10
C CYS A 41 1.74 -5.99 10.41
N GLU A 42 2.19 -6.02 11.65
CA GLU A 42 3.15 -7.01 12.12
C GLU A 42 2.54 -8.41 12.06
N LEU A 43 3.25 -9.35 11.45
CA LEU A 43 2.78 -10.73 11.34
C LEU A 43 2.76 -11.45 12.69
N ALA A 44 3.72 -11.18 13.57
CA ALA A 44 3.86 -11.85 14.85
C ALA A 44 2.75 -11.46 15.85
N THR A 45 2.30 -10.21 15.82
CA THR A 45 1.33 -9.68 16.79
C THR A 45 -0.05 -9.42 16.19
N GLY A 46 -0.16 -9.36 14.86
CA GLY A 46 -1.37 -8.95 14.15
C GLY A 46 -1.67 -7.45 14.27
N ARG A 47 -0.86 -6.68 15.01
CA ARG A 47 -1.10 -5.25 15.22
C ARG A 47 -0.71 -4.46 13.99
N CYS A 48 -1.55 -3.50 13.62
CA CYS A 48 -1.32 -2.65 12.47
C CYS A 48 -1.00 -1.23 12.90
N GLU A 49 0.28 -0.88 12.91
CA GLU A 49 0.76 0.38 13.51
C GLU A 49 1.05 1.47 12.49
N GLY A 50 1.20 1.13 11.20
CA GLY A 50 1.57 2.09 10.15
C GLY A 50 0.48 2.30 9.11
N ILE A 51 0.30 3.56 8.69
CA ILE A 51 -0.48 3.95 7.52
C ILE A 51 0.40 4.78 6.58
N ALA A 52 0.29 4.56 5.27
CA ALA A 52 0.91 5.41 4.27
C ALA A 52 0.02 5.53 3.03
N LYS A 53 0.02 6.72 2.41
CA LYS A 53 -0.61 6.92 1.10
C LYS A 53 0.28 6.32 0.01
N PHE A 54 -0.35 5.87 -1.06
CA PHE A 54 0.36 5.42 -2.25
C PHE A 54 -0.27 5.95 -3.53
N VAL A 55 0.59 6.11 -4.54
CA VAL A 55 0.20 6.32 -5.93
C VAL A 55 1.04 5.37 -6.77
N MET A 56 0.41 4.60 -7.65
CA MET A 56 1.07 3.79 -8.67
C MET A 56 0.58 4.22 -10.05
N VAL A 57 1.53 4.42 -10.95
CA VAL A 57 1.22 4.69 -12.36
C VAL A 57 1.43 3.42 -13.15
N TRP A 58 0.41 3.02 -13.88
CA TRP A 58 0.37 1.84 -14.73
C TRP A 58 0.34 2.27 -16.20
N ALA A 59 1.23 1.70 -17.01
CA ALA A 59 1.19 1.81 -18.46
C ALA A 59 0.63 0.51 -19.06
N LYS A 60 -0.21 0.63 -20.09
CA LYS A 60 -0.71 -0.51 -20.88
C LYS A 60 0.02 -0.55 -22.21
N GLN A 61 1.00 -1.45 -22.34
CA GLN A 61 1.86 -1.59 -23.52
C GLN A 61 1.75 -3.03 -24.05
N ASP A 62 1.47 -3.19 -25.34
CA ASP A 62 1.35 -4.49 -26.00
C ASP A 62 0.36 -5.44 -25.31
N GLY A 63 -0.75 -4.87 -24.81
CA GLY A 63 -1.76 -5.62 -24.05
C GLY A 63 -1.37 -5.97 -22.61
N ALA A 64 -0.15 -5.65 -22.18
CA ALA A 64 0.35 -5.92 -20.84
C ALA A 64 0.37 -4.66 -19.96
N TRP A 65 0.00 -4.82 -18.69
CA TRP A 65 0.12 -3.77 -17.68
C TRP A 65 1.49 -3.79 -17.02
N ARG A 66 2.13 -2.63 -16.93
CA ARG A 66 3.42 -2.44 -16.24
C ARG A 66 3.34 -1.24 -15.32
N ILE A 67 3.77 -1.40 -14.09
CA ILE A 67 3.95 -0.27 -13.17
C ILE A 67 5.20 0.50 -13.61
N THR A 68 5.06 1.79 -13.85
CA THR A 68 6.17 2.68 -14.24
C THR A 68 6.65 3.55 -13.08
N THR A 69 5.76 3.85 -12.13
CA THR A 69 6.07 4.67 -10.97
C THR A 69 5.36 4.11 -9.73
N VAL A 70 6.07 4.04 -8.61
CA VAL A 70 5.51 3.72 -7.29
C VAL A 70 5.94 4.78 -6.30
N LEU A 71 4.96 5.44 -5.69
CA LEU A 71 5.18 6.38 -4.60
C LEU A 71 4.50 5.84 -3.33
N SER A 72 5.22 5.91 -2.22
CA SER A 72 4.70 5.68 -0.87
C SER A 72 5.07 6.89 -0.04
N TYR A 73 4.09 7.57 0.54
CA TYR A 73 4.29 8.87 1.17
C TYR A 73 3.29 9.11 2.30
N GLY A 74 3.51 10.16 3.08
CA GLY A 74 2.63 10.49 4.21
C GLY A 74 2.57 9.41 5.28
N HIS A 75 3.70 8.79 5.58
CA HIS A 75 3.81 7.75 6.60
C HIS A 75 3.43 8.31 7.97
N ARG A 76 2.50 7.64 8.66
CA ARG A 76 2.05 8.02 10.00
C ARG A 76 1.71 6.78 10.82
N ALA A 77 1.58 6.97 12.13
CA ALA A 77 0.98 5.96 12.99
C ALA A 77 -0.50 5.76 12.64
N ALA A 78 -0.96 4.51 12.77
CA ALA A 78 -2.38 4.19 12.76
C ALA A 78 -3.03 4.75 14.02
N THR A 79 -4.21 5.36 13.86
CA THR A 79 -5.06 5.78 14.98
C THR A 79 -5.59 4.56 15.74
N PRO A 80 -6.06 4.72 16.99
CA PRO A 80 -6.66 3.62 17.73
C PRO A 80 -7.83 2.92 17.01
N ASP A 81 -8.63 3.65 16.23
CA ASP A 81 -9.71 3.06 15.43
C ASP A 81 -9.19 2.23 14.25
N GLU A 82 -8.18 2.72 13.55
CA GLU A 82 -7.55 2.01 12.42
C GLU A 82 -6.82 0.73 12.85
N GLN A 83 -6.37 0.68 14.11
CA GLN A 83 -5.83 -0.51 14.76
C GLN A 83 -6.92 -1.53 15.13
N ARG A 84 -8.10 -1.05 15.58
CA ARG A 84 -9.22 -1.90 16.01
C ARG A 84 -9.95 -2.59 14.87
N GLY A 85 -10.04 -1.97 13.69
CA GLY A 85 -10.72 -2.51 12.50
C GLY A 85 -10.12 -3.81 11.92
N VAL A 86 -9.16 -4.43 12.61
CA VAL A 86 -8.47 -5.68 12.27
C VAL A 86 -9.13 -6.90 12.92
N ALA A 87 -9.87 -6.72 14.03
CA ALA A 87 -10.44 -7.81 14.83
C ALA A 87 -11.75 -8.41 14.28
N GLY A 88 -12.06 -8.19 13.00
CA GLY A 88 -13.34 -8.56 12.38
C GLY A 88 -13.15 -9.27 11.04
N LYS A 89 -12.48 -10.41 11.04
CA LYS A 89 -12.63 -11.46 10.03
C LYS A 89 -12.27 -12.81 10.61
#